data_AF-A0A1G1D958-F1
#
_entry.id   AF-A0A1G1D958-F1
#
_cell.length_a   1.000
_cell.length_b   1.000
_cell.length_c   1.000
_cell.angle_alpha   90.00
_cell.angle_beta   90.00
_cell.angle_gamma   90.00
#
_symmetry.space_group_name_H-M   'P 1'
#
loop_
_entity.id
_entity.type
_entity.pdbx_description
1 polymer ?
#
loop_
_entity_poly.entity_id
_entity_poly.type
_entity_poly.pdbx_seq_one_letter_code
_entity_poly.pdbx_strand_id
1 'polypeptide(L)'
;MIQKFIMSLVVLAIFWSSTCNAEDEISYGIGTGALTSGLGVNAALRGDNHMGYIAAGCIGFGYSNVQGWILPCGIGAGWIQTDLLTNANNHHGLGVYVVPVGMNDDKKARYGVGVTYVYLLQGVNGKGWNFGFTPATGQENGTAKDSLLINIGYQF
;
A
#
# COMPACT_ATOMS: atom_id res chain seq x y z
N MET A 1 26.83 7.89 -13.21
CA MET A 1 26.82 7.61 -11.75
C MET A 1 26.14 8.74 -10.97
N ILE A 2 26.45 10.01 -11.26
CA ILE A 2 25.83 11.21 -10.64
C ILE A 2 24.30 11.29 -10.80
N GLN A 3 23.75 10.92 -11.96
CA GLN A 3 22.30 10.97 -12.21
C GLN A 3 21.48 9.99 -11.34
N LYS A 4 22.05 8.81 -11.01
CA LYS A 4 21.41 7.84 -10.10
C LYS A 4 21.42 8.35 -8.65
N PHE A 5 22.44 9.12 -8.28
CA PHE A 5 22.55 9.73 -6.96
C PHE A 5 21.52 10.85 -6.77
N ILE A 6 21.33 11.70 -7.78
CA ILE A 6 20.32 12.78 -7.76
C ILE A 6 18.91 12.19 -7.69
N MET A 7 18.61 11.13 -8.45
CA MET A 7 17.28 10.49 -8.42
C MET A 7 17.01 9.81 -7.05
N SER A 8 18.03 9.22 -6.43
CA SER A 8 17.93 8.66 -5.07
C SER A 8 17.77 9.74 -4.00
N LEU A 9 18.36 10.91 -4.20
CA LEU A 9 18.28 12.05 -3.27
C LEU A 9 16.90 12.71 -3.31
N VAL A 10 16.29 12.81 -4.49
CA VAL A 10 14.92 13.36 -4.66
C VAL A 10 13.89 12.43 -4.00
N VAL A 11 14.03 11.11 -4.16
CA VAL A 11 13.15 10.14 -3.50
C VAL A 11 13.28 10.23 -1.98
N LEU A 12 14.50 10.38 -1.44
CA LEU A 12 14.73 10.51 0.00
C LEU A 12 14.20 11.83 0.59
N ALA A 13 14.26 12.93 -0.18
CA ALA A 13 13.74 14.23 0.25
C ALA A 13 12.21 14.25 0.40
N ILE A 14 11.49 13.44 -0.39
CA ILE A 14 10.02 13.33 -0.31
C ILE A 14 9.58 12.56 0.95
N PHE A 15 10.43 11.71 1.52
CA PHE A 15 10.12 10.94 2.75
C PHE A 15 10.35 11.72 4.05
N TRP A 16 10.96 12.91 4.02
CA TRP A 16 11.31 13.68 5.21
C TRP A 16 10.39 14.87 5.51
N SER A 17 9.44 15.20 4.63
CA SER A 17 8.47 16.25 4.88
C SER A 17 7.23 15.79 5.65
N SER A 18 7.23 14.59 6.24
CA SER A 18 6.18 14.15 7.15
C SER A 18 6.28 14.90 8.48
N THR A 19 5.74 16.11 8.52
CA THR A 19 5.38 16.77 9.77
C THR A 19 4.33 15.90 10.45
N CYS A 20 4.70 15.21 11.53
CA CYS A 20 3.75 14.62 12.46
C CYS A 20 2.94 15.80 13.02
N ASN A 21 1.76 16.05 12.46
CA ASN A 21 0.91 17.12 12.93
C ASN A 21 0.19 16.63 14.17
N ALA A 22 0.00 17.52 15.14
CA ALA A 22 -0.67 17.21 16.40
C ALA A 22 -2.15 16.80 16.26
N GLU A 23 -2.69 16.81 15.04
CA GLU A 23 -4.09 16.49 14.70
C GLU A 23 -4.26 15.16 13.96
N ASP A 24 -3.19 14.38 13.75
CA ASP A 24 -3.29 13.11 13.03
C ASP A 24 -4.12 12.09 13.85
N GLU A 25 -5.19 11.56 13.26
CA GLU A 25 -6.05 10.56 13.88
C GLU A 25 -5.57 9.14 13.58
N ILE A 26 -5.55 8.28 14.60
CA ILE A 26 -5.35 6.84 14.41
C ILE A 26 -6.63 6.21 13.89
N SER A 27 -6.48 5.40 12.86
CA SER A 27 -7.57 4.62 12.25
C SER A 27 -7.14 3.19 12.00
N TYR A 28 -8.13 2.32 11.80
CA TYR A 28 -7.91 0.92 11.48
C TYR A 28 -8.73 0.54 10.27
N GLY A 29 -8.21 -0.38 9.45
CA GLY A 29 -8.89 -0.80 8.24
C GLY A 29 -8.91 -2.31 8.11
N ILE A 30 -9.88 -2.80 7.34
CA ILE A 30 -9.97 -4.20 6.89
C ILE A 30 -10.31 -4.22 5.40
N GLY A 31 -9.78 -5.20 4.66
CA GLY A 31 -10.00 -5.26 3.24
C GLY A 31 -9.07 -6.19 2.51
N THR A 32 -8.98 -5.96 1.20
CA THR A 32 -8.03 -6.58 0.29
C THR A 32 -7.22 -5.52 -0.45
N GLY A 33 -5.99 -5.88 -0.84
CA GLY A 33 -5.11 -5.04 -1.66
C GLY A 33 -3.91 -4.48 -0.91
N ALA A 34 -3.28 -3.45 -1.47
CA ALA A 34 -2.11 -2.79 -0.92
C ALA A 34 -2.39 -2.08 0.41
N LEU A 35 -3.62 -1.60 0.63
CA LEU A 35 -3.99 -0.94 1.89
C LEU A 35 -4.03 -1.93 3.07
N THR A 36 -4.05 -3.24 2.82
CA THR A 36 -4.22 -4.28 3.85
C THR A 36 -3.27 -5.47 3.65
N SER A 37 -2.24 -5.33 2.81
CA SER A 37 -1.26 -6.37 2.50
C SER A 37 -1.86 -7.67 1.96
N GLY A 38 -2.79 -7.54 1.02
CA GLY A 38 -3.68 -8.62 0.60
C GLY A 38 -4.95 -8.62 1.43
N LEU A 39 -5.56 -9.78 1.66
CA LEU A 39 -6.69 -9.91 2.57
C LEU A 39 -6.19 -9.76 4.01
N GLY A 40 -6.56 -8.66 4.68
CA GLY A 40 -5.97 -8.32 5.96
C GLY A 40 -6.49 -7.04 6.57
N VAL A 41 -5.66 -6.44 7.42
CA VAL A 41 -5.97 -5.25 8.20
C VAL A 41 -4.87 -4.19 8.07
N ASN A 42 -5.19 -2.96 8.44
CA ASN A 42 -4.21 -1.89 8.60
C ASN A 42 -4.45 -1.07 9.86
N ALA A 43 -3.39 -0.36 10.26
CA ALA A 43 -3.45 0.77 11.18
C ALA A 43 -2.82 1.96 10.47
N ALA A 44 -3.52 3.10 10.50
CA ALA A 44 -3.13 4.28 9.73
C ALA A 44 -3.24 5.56 10.56
N LEU A 45 -2.28 6.45 10.36
CA LEU A 45 -2.31 7.85 10.80
C LEU A 45 -2.89 8.68 9.65
N ARG A 46 -3.98 9.38 9.91
CA ARG A 46 -4.71 10.20 8.93
C ARG A 46 -4.66 11.66 9.36
N GLY A 47 -4.05 12.50 8.53
CA GLY A 47 -4.23 13.95 8.60
C GLY A 47 -5.16 14.42 7.48
N ASP A 48 -5.29 15.74 7.29
CA ASP A 48 -6.29 16.32 6.40
C ASP A 48 -6.23 15.87 4.94
N ASN A 49 -5.00 15.70 4.44
CA ASN A 49 -4.73 15.38 3.04
C ASN A 49 -3.82 14.16 2.89
N HIS A 50 -3.53 13.44 3.98
CA HIS A 50 -2.54 12.36 3.97
C HIS A 50 -2.93 11.18 4.85
N MET A 51 -2.48 9.99 4.46
CA MET A 51 -2.62 8.77 5.25
C MET A 51 -1.37 7.90 5.15
N GLY A 52 -0.63 7.81 6.25
CA GLY A 52 0.45 6.85 6.43
C GLY A 52 -0.05 5.60 7.13
N TYR A 53 0.29 4.41 6.65
CA TYR A 53 -0.26 3.17 7.20
C TYR A 53 0.74 2.03 7.26
N ILE A 54 0.52 1.14 8.22
CA ILE A 54 1.09 -0.21 8.27
C ILE A 54 -0.03 -1.22 8.09
N ALA A 55 0.25 -2.31 7.40
CA ALA A 55 -0.75 -3.31 7.02
C ALA A 55 -0.21 -4.72 7.22
N ALA A 56 -1.09 -5.65 7.57
CA ALA A 56 -0.76 -7.07 7.69
C ALA A 56 -1.87 -7.90 7.08
N GLY A 57 -1.50 -8.83 6.21
CA GLY A 57 -2.48 -9.62 5.45
C GLY A 57 -1.84 -10.75 4.65
N CYS A 58 -2.70 -11.49 3.96
CA CYS A 58 -2.29 -12.61 3.11
C CYS A 58 -2.64 -12.32 1.64
N ILE A 59 -1.67 -12.50 0.77
CA ILE A 59 -1.68 -12.01 -0.63
C ILE A 59 -2.24 -13.04 -1.60
N GLY A 60 -2.54 -14.25 -1.13
CA GLY A 60 -3.10 -15.31 -1.94
C GLY A 60 -3.30 -16.59 -1.16
N PHE A 61 -3.89 -17.57 -1.85
CA PHE A 61 -4.10 -18.92 -1.38
C PHE A 61 -3.50 -19.86 -2.41
N GLY A 62 -2.60 -20.75 -1.99
CA GLY A 62 -1.99 -21.76 -2.82
C GLY A 62 -2.26 -23.16 -2.26
N TYR A 63 -2.19 -24.16 -3.15
CA TYR A 63 -2.20 -25.56 -2.76
C TYR A 63 -0.93 -26.23 -3.28
N SER A 64 -0.27 -27.01 -2.43
CA SER A 64 0.91 -27.81 -2.72
C SER A 64 0.63 -29.26 -2.35
N ASN A 65 0.99 -30.21 -3.23
CA ASN A 65 0.89 -31.64 -2.94
C ASN A 65 1.80 -32.08 -1.78
N VAL A 66 2.80 -31.26 -1.43
CA VAL A 66 3.80 -31.59 -0.40
C VAL A 66 3.49 -30.88 0.93
N GLN A 67 2.97 -29.65 0.90
CA GLN A 67 2.71 -28.84 2.11
C GLN A 67 1.23 -28.53 2.36
N GLY A 68 0.31 -28.97 1.49
CA GLY A 68 -1.11 -28.64 1.61
C GLY A 68 -1.41 -27.19 1.28
N TRP A 69 -2.31 -26.56 2.03
CA TRP A 69 -2.69 -25.16 1.84
C TRP A 69 -1.58 -24.21 2.30
N ILE A 70 -1.20 -23.26 1.44
CA ILE A 70 -0.18 -22.24 1.70
C ILE A 70 -0.85 -20.87 1.61
N LEU A 71 -0.75 -20.09 2.69
CA LEU A 71 -1.15 -18.68 2.74
C LEU A 71 0.10 -17.81 2.92
N PRO A 72 0.68 -17.25 1.84
CA PRO A 72 1.73 -16.26 1.99
C PRO A 72 1.16 -15.00 2.63
N CYS A 73 1.61 -14.70 3.85
CA CYS A 73 1.24 -13.50 4.59
C CYS A 73 2.45 -12.62 4.84
N GLY A 74 2.22 -11.31 4.99
CA GLY A 74 3.29 -10.34 5.16
C GLY A 74 2.80 -9.04 5.76
N ILE A 75 3.77 -8.22 6.16
CA ILE A 75 3.56 -6.87 6.65
C ILE A 75 3.96 -5.90 5.54
N GLY A 76 3.21 -4.81 5.45
CA GLY A 76 3.36 -3.74 4.49
C GLY A 76 3.28 -2.37 5.12
N ALA A 77 3.73 -1.37 4.37
CA ALA A 77 3.56 0.02 4.73
C ALA A 77 3.29 0.85 3.49
N GLY A 78 2.59 1.95 3.66
CA GLY A 78 2.33 2.87 2.55
C GLY A 78 2.02 4.28 3.01
N TRP A 79 2.00 5.17 2.04
CA TRP A 79 1.67 6.58 2.22
C TRP A 79 0.78 7.02 1.07
N ILE A 80 -0.36 7.64 1.39
CA ILE A 80 -1.33 8.19 0.45
C ILE A 80 -1.40 9.70 0.65
N GLN A 81 -1.35 10.46 -0.43
CA GLN A 81 -1.71 11.88 -0.50
C GLN A 81 -3.02 12.05 -1.27
N THR A 82 -3.88 12.97 -0.85
CA THR A 82 -5.19 13.19 -1.48
C THR A 82 -5.35 14.52 -2.21
N ASP A 83 -4.38 15.41 -2.06
CA ASP A 83 -4.34 16.75 -2.67
C ASP A 83 -3.59 16.78 -4.03
N LEU A 84 -2.94 15.68 -4.42
CA LEU A 84 -2.12 15.64 -5.64
C LEU A 84 -2.94 15.71 -6.94
N LEU A 85 -4.14 15.15 -6.95
CA LEU A 85 -4.99 15.07 -8.16
C LEU A 85 -6.00 16.22 -8.22
N THR A 86 -6.52 16.65 -7.08
CA THR A 86 -7.49 17.74 -6.96
C THR A 86 -7.36 18.38 -5.58
N ASN A 87 -7.35 19.71 -5.53
CA ASN A 87 -7.40 20.46 -4.27
C ASN A 87 -8.84 20.68 -3.76
N ALA A 88 -9.85 20.16 -4.48
CA ALA A 88 -11.25 20.43 -4.15
C ALA A 88 -11.82 19.53 -3.05
N ASN A 89 -11.28 18.30 -2.91
CA ASN A 89 -11.69 17.35 -1.88
C ASN A 89 -10.58 16.33 -1.62
N ASN A 90 -10.67 15.61 -0.50
CA ASN A 90 -9.71 14.59 -0.08
C ASN A 90 -10.18 13.16 -0.36
N HIS A 91 -10.98 12.94 -1.41
CA HIS A 91 -11.49 11.61 -1.76
C HIS A 91 -10.55 10.82 -2.68
N HIS A 92 -9.67 11.49 -3.43
CA HIS A 92 -8.80 10.85 -4.42
C HIS A 92 -7.37 10.73 -3.89
N GLY A 93 -7.01 9.54 -3.42
CA GLY A 93 -5.68 9.22 -2.94
C GLY A 93 -4.75 8.70 -4.04
N LEU A 94 -3.54 9.25 -4.10
CA LEU A 94 -2.41 8.72 -4.82
C LEU A 94 -1.26 8.50 -3.86
N GLY A 95 -0.55 7.38 -3.99
CA GLY A 95 0.48 7.06 -3.02
C GLY A 95 1.42 5.96 -3.43
N VAL A 96 2.27 5.58 -2.48
CA VAL A 96 3.24 4.50 -2.61
C VAL A 96 2.97 3.44 -1.57
N TYR A 97 3.24 2.21 -1.95
CA TYR A 97 3.12 1.05 -1.10
C TYR A 97 4.39 0.22 -1.21
N VAL A 98 4.91 -0.22 -0.08
CA VAL A 98 6.02 -1.15 -0.03
C VAL A 98 5.55 -2.40 0.69
N VAL A 99 5.74 -3.53 0.00
CA VAL A 99 5.60 -4.92 0.45
C VAL A 99 4.24 -5.30 1.08
N PRO A 100 3.78 -6.56 0.96
CA PRO A 100 4.01 -7.54 -0.09
C PRO A 100 3.20 -7.27 -1.38
N VAL A 101 3.75 -7.61 -2.55
CA VAL A 101 3.18 -7.25 -3.87
C VAL A 101 2.71 -8.43 -4.73
N GLY A 102 2.86 -9.67 -4.24
CA GLY A 102 2.38 -10.87 -4.94
C GLY A 102 2.95 -12.16 -4.36
N MET A 103 2.82 -13.26 -5.10
CA MET A 103 3.35 -14.58 -4.72
C MET A 103 4.38 -15.04 -5.75
N ASN A 104 5.48 -15.61 -5.29
CA ASN A 104 6.48 -16.28 -6.14
C ASN A 104 5.99 -17.68 -6.58
N ASP A 105 6.68 -18.26 -7.55
CA ASP A 105 6.47 -19.62 -8.02
C ASP A 105 6.60 -20.67 -6.91
N ASP A 106 7.48 -20.41 -5.92
CA ASP A 106 7.66 -21.23 -4.72
C ASP A 106 6.60 -20.98 -3.61
N LYS A 107 5.51 -20.27 -3.96
CA LYS A 107 4.37 -19.97 -3.09
C LYS A 107 4.70 -19.09 -1.88
N LYS A 108 5.82 -18.38 -1.89
CA LYS A 108 6.17 -17.39 -0.86
C LYS A 108 5.72 -15.98 -1.27
N ALA A 109 5.61 -15.11 -0.27
CA ALA A 109 5.36 -13.69 -0.49
C ALA A 109 6.50 -13.07 -1.32
N ARG A 110 6.14 -12.36 -2.38
CA ARG A 110 7.03 -11.54 -3.20
C ARG A 110 7.01 -10.11 -2.69
N TYR A 111 8.20 -9.57 -2.43
CA TYR A 111 8.41 -8.24 -1.89
C TYR A 111 8.73 -7.26 -3.03
N GLY A 112 8.24 -6.04 -2.91
CA GLY A 112 8.36 -5.03 -3.95
C GLY A 112 7.69 -3.72 -3.57
N VAL A 113 7.47 -2.90 -4.59
CA VAL A 113 6.89 -1.55 -4.44
C VAL A 113 5.73 -1.36 -5.41
N GLY A 114 4.77 -0.54 -5.05
CA GLY A 114 3.62 -0.21 -5.88
C GLY A 114 3.22 1.25 -5.79
N VAL A 115 2.56 1.72 -6.84
CA VAL A 115 1.91 3.03 -6.88
C VAL A 115 0.43 2.80 -6.71
N THR A 116 -0.16 3.39 -5.68
CA THR A 116 -1.54 3.14 -5.28
C THR A 116 -2.41 4.32 -5.69
N TYR A 117 -3.50 4.03 -6.37
CA TYR A 117 -4.64 4.92 -6.44
C TYR A 117 -5.78 4.35 -5.59
N VAL A 118 -6.42 5.20 -4.79
CA VAL A 118 -7.58 4.82 -3.98
C VAL A 118 -8.60 5.96 -3.92
N TYR A 119 -9.87 5.62 -4.07
CA TYR A 119 -10.99 6.50 -3.83
C TYR A 119 -11.59 6.22 -2.46
N LEU A 120 -11.65 7.23 -1.60
CA LEU A 120 -12.11 7.18 -0.21
C LEU A 120 -13.51 7.81 -0.15
N LEU A 121 -14.56 7.02 0.11
CA LEU A 121 -15.94 7.51 -0.03
C LEU A 121 -16.29 8.66 0.91
N GLN A 122 -15.63 8.72 2.07
CA GLN A 122 -15.86 9.75 3.08
C GLN A 122 -14.63 10.67 3.25
N GLY A 123 -13.74 10.71 2.25
CA GLY A 123 -12.47 11.40 2.34
C GLY A 123 -11.43 10.65 3.20
N VAL A 124 -10.19 11.13 3.22
CA VAL A 124 -9.10 10.50 3.98
C VAL A 124 -9.30 10.59 5.49
N ASN A 125 -10.03 11.58 5.99
CA ASN A 125 -10.28 11.75 7.42
C ASN A 125 -11.52 10.95 7.88
N GLY A 126 -12.34 10.47 6.94
CA GLY A 126 -13.64 9.87 7.22
C GLY A 126 -13.60 8.35 7.38
N LYS A 127 -14.58 7.84 8.14
CA LYS A 127 -14.82 6.40 8.26
C LYS A 127 -15.67 5.94 7.08
N GLY A 128 -15.23 4.94 6.33
CA GLY A 128 -16.01 4.47 5.19
C GLY A 128 -15.28 3.50 4.28
N TRP A 129 -15.98 3.15 3.21
CA TRP A 129 -15.45 2.28 2.17
C TRP A 129 -14.41 2.99 1.31
N ASN A 130 -13.45 2.21 0.82
CA ASN A 130 -12.44 2.64 -0.13
C ASN A 130 -12.27 1.63 -1.25
N PHE A 131 -11.96 2.13 -2.45
CA PHE A 131 -11.84 1.34 -3.68
C PHE A 131 -10.68 1.84 -4.54
N GLY A 132 -9.90 0.95 -5.12
CA GLY A 132 -8.79 1.38 -5.95
C GLY A 132 -7.97 0.25 -6.51
N PHE A 133 -6.75 0.58 -6.92
CA PHE A 133 -5.82 -0.38 -7.49
C PHE A 133 -4.38 0.06 -7.27
N THR A 134 -3.47 -0.91 -7.27
CA THR A 134 -2.04 -0.69 -7.07
C THR A 134 -1.27 -1.53 -8.09
N PRO A 135 -0.86 -0.98 -9.24
CA PRO A 135 0.22 -1.55 -10.02
C PRO A 135 1.48 -1.62 -9.16
N ALA A 136 2.10 -2.78 -9.15
CA ALA A 136 3.28 -3.05 -8.34
C ALA A 136 4.28 -3.89 -9.12
N THR A 137 5.55 -3.73 -8.76
CA THR A 137 6.65 -4.53 -9.29
C THR A 137 7.52 -5.04 -8.15
N GLY A 138 8.08 -6.22 -8.33
CA GLY A 138 8.92 -6.89 -7.34
C GLY A 138 9.78 -7.95 -8.01
N GLN A 139 10.93 -8.26 -7.40
CA GLN A 139 11.89 -9.17 -8.01
C GLN A 139 11.63 -10.62 -7.62
N GLU A 140 11.77 -11.50 -8.60
CA GLU A 140 11.75 -12.94 -8.44
C GLU A 140 12.88 -13.54 -9.29
N ASN A 141 13.82 -14.25 -8.66
CA ASN A 141 14.96 -14.88 -9.34
C ASN A 141 15.72 -13.94 -10.30
N GLY A 142 15.91 -12.67 -9.90
CA GLY A 142 16.60 -11.64 -10.70
C GLY A 142 15.78 -11.05 -11.84
N THR A 143 14.52 -11.43 -12.00
CA THR A 143 13.60 -10.88 -13.01
C THR A 143 12.52 -10.04 -12.33
N ALA A 144 12.23 -8.87 -12.89
CA ALA A 144 11.10 -8.05 -12.43
C ALA A 144 9.77 -8.71 -12.81
N LYS A 145 8.86 -8.79 -11.85
CA LYS A 145 7.51 -9.32 -12.02
C LYS A 145 6.51 -8.23 -11.66
N ASP A 146 5.59 -7.97 -12.56
CA ASP A 146 4.54 -6.98 -12.35
C ASP A 146 3.28 -7.64 -11.77
N SER A 147 2.51 -6.87 -11.03
CA SER A 147 1.25 -7.29 -10.43
C SER A 147 0.30 -6.12 -10.30
N LEU A 148 -0.99 -6.45 -10.20
CA LEU A 148 -2.04 -5.49 -9.95
C LEU A 148 -2.79 -5.94 -8.70
N LEU A 149 -2.71 -5.15 -7.64
CA LEU A 149 -3.51 -5.37 -6.44
C LEU A 149 -4.79 -4.55 -6.56
N ILE A 150 -5.94 -5.18 -6.33
CA ILE A 150 -7.23 -4.47 -6.26
C ILE A 150 -7.47 -4.10 -4.80
N ASN A 151 -7.71 -2.82 -4.56
CA ASN A 151 -7.98 -2.28 -3.22
C ASN A 151 -9.49 -2.22 -3.01
N ILE A 152 -9.99 -2.94 -2.01
CA ILE A 152 -11.37 -2.83 -1.52
C ILE A 152 -11.31 -2.99 -0.01
N GLY A 153 -11.77 -1.98 0.73
CA GLY A 153 -11.73 -2.04 2.19
C GLY A 153 -12.66 -1.05 2.85
N TYR A 154 -12.72 -1.16 4.18
CA TYR A 154 -13.42 -0.23 5.06
C TYR A 154 -12.43 0.32 6.08
N GLN A 155 -12.40 1.65 6.25
CA GLN A 155 -11.60 2.35 7.24
C GLN A 155 -12.50 2.85 8.38
N PHE A 156 -12.14 2.53 9.62
CA PHE A 156 -12.84 2.89 10.86
C PHE A 156 -12.31 4.18 11.49
#